data_AF-A0A4D7Z330-F1
#
_entry.id   AF-A0A4D7Z330-F1
#
_cell.length_a   1.000
_cell.length_b   1.000
_cell.length_c   1.000
_cell.angle_alpha   90.00
_cell.angle_beta   90.00
_cell.angle_gamma   90.00
#
_symmetry.space_group_name_H-M   'P 1'
#
loop_
_entity.id
_entity.type
_entity.pdbx_description
1 polymer ?
#
loop_
_entity_poly.entity_id
_entity_poly.type
_entity_poly.pdbx_seq_one_letter_code
_entity_poly.pdbx_strand_id
1 'polypeptide(L)'
;MMDAIHAAINQAAVESEAAFQSGEPRATAQTYFADVAMRRLFLHLCGANADTAKGGDPDHAWDILYVGRGAARYWEKEHGILSRRRKAESHAELERERREKSALTQSAQKLATDTAIRALIEHASISDPDLRDRLVATVEARASVTDPLSQVEQDFADLAKVSIARLIGAVT
;
A
#
# COMPACT_ATOMS: atom_id res chain seq x y z
N MET A 1 -10.67 -12.09 -6.51
CA MET A 1 -10.16 -10.92 -7.28
C MET A 1 -8.77 -11.18 -7.82
N MET A 2 -7.78 -11.51 -6.98
CA MET A 2 -6.43 -11.88 -7.46
C MET A 2 -6.42 -13.09 -8.40
N ASP A 3 -7.28 -14.08 -8.16
CA ASP A 3 -7.38 -15.26 -9.05
C ASP A 3 -7.90 -14.91 -10.45
N ALA A 4 -8.82 -13.94 -10.53
CA ALA A 4 -9.36 -13.46 -11.80
C ALA A 4 -8.31 -12.66 -12.60
N ILE A 5 -7.46 -11.90 -11.91
CA ILE A 5 -6.34 -11.18 -12.52
C ILE A 5 -5.31 -12.18 -13.05
N HIS A 6 -4.94 -13.20 -12.26
CA HIS A 6 -4.03 -14.26 -12.72
C HIS A 6 -4.59 -15.01 -13.94
N ALA A 7 -5.88 -15.34 -13.93
CA ALA A 7 -6.54 -16.00 -15.05
C ALA A 7 -6.51 -15.13 -16.32
N ALA A 8 -6.79 -13.82 -16.21
CA ALA A 8 -6.75 -12.89 -17.33
C ALA A 8 -5.34 -12.74 -17.92
N ILE A 9 -4.29 -12.68 -17.08
CA ILE A 9 -2.90 -12.61 -17.53
C ILE A 9 -2.49 -13.91 -18.25
N ASN A 10 -2.81 -15.07 -17.67
CA ASN A 10 -2.50 -16.36 -18.29
C ASN A 10 -3.22 -16.53 -19.63
N GLN A 11 -4.49 -16.13 -19.70
CA GLN A 11 -5.27 -16.17 -20.94
C GLN A 11 -4.69 -15.26 -22.02
N ALA A 12 -4.33 -14.01 -21.67
CA ALA A 12 -3.70 -13.08 -22.60
C ALA A 12 -2.35 -13.59 -23.12
N ALA A 13 -1.58 -14.30 -22.28
CA ALA A 13 -0.33 -14.93 -22.69
C ALA A 13 -0.55 -16.06 -23.70
N VAL A 14 -1.53 -16.95 -23.45
CA VAL A 14 -1.89 -18.05 -24.36
C VAL A 14 -2.39 -17.53 -25.71
N GLU A 15 -3.29 -16.54 -25.70
CA GLU A 15 -3.86 -15.94 -26.92
C GLU A 15 -2.79 -15.24 -27.76
N SER A 16 -1.82 -14.61 -27.10
CA SER A 16 -0.73 -13.94 -27.78
C SER A 16 0.29 -14.92 -28.35
N GLU A 17 0.64 -15.99 -27.62
CA GLU A 17 1.52 -17.06 -28.15
C GLU A 17 0.91 -17.72 -29.40
N ALA A 18 -0.43 -17.89 -29.43
CA ALA A 18 -1.14 -18.39 -30.61
C ALA A 18 -1.06 -17.44 -31.82
N ALA A 19 -0.94 -16.13 -31.59
CA ALA A 19 -0.78 -15.12 -32.64
C ALA A 19 0.66 -15.03 -33.18
N PHE A 20 1.67 -15.57 -32.49
CA PHE A 20 3.09 -15.56 -32.89
C PHE A 20 3.52 -16.83 -33.64
N GLN A 21 2.72 -17.34 -34.58
CA GLN A 21 3.13 -18.43 -35.45
C GLN A 21 3.95 -17.93 -36.65
N SER A 22 5.28 -17.84 -36.52
CA SER A 22 6.26 -18.28 -37.55
C SER A 22 7.70 -17.84 -37.23
N GLY A 23 8.62 -18.81 -37.10
CA GLY A 23 10.00 -18.65 -37.61
C GLY A 23 11.15 -18.35 -36.63
N GLU A 24 10.92 -17.75 -35.47
CA GLU A 24 12.01 -17.38 -34.55
C GLU A 24 12.13 -18.28 -33.30
N PRO A 25 13.34 -18.41 -32.70
CA PRO A 25 13.56 -19.26 -31.54
C PRO A 25 12.60 -18.92 -30.39
N ARG A 26 11.89 -19.93 -29.89
CA ARG A 26 10.79 -19.82 -28.92
C ARG A 26 11.11 -19.02 -27.64
N ALA A 27 12.37 -18.98 -27.21
CA ALA A 27 12.84 -18.18 -26.09
C ALA A 27 12.83 -16.66 -26.36
N THR A 28 12.80 -16.23 -27.62
CA THR A 28 12.81 -14.80 -28.01
C THR A 28 11.40 -14.23 -28.15
N ALA A 29 10.45 -15.00 -28.70
CA ALA A 29 9.06 -14.57 -28.89
C ALA A 29 8.32 -14.37 -27.55
N GLN A 30 8.52 -15.26 -26.58
CA GLN A 30 7.88 -15.15 -25.26
C GLN A 30 8.42 -13.95 -24.47
N THR A 31 9.75 -13.74 -24.49
CA THR A 31 10.37 -12.56 -23.85
C THR A 31 9.94 -11.27 -24.53
N TYR A 32 9.88 -11.25 -25.87
CA TYR A 32 9.39 -10.09 -26.61
C TYR A 32 7.92 -9.77 -26.29
N PHE A 33 7.05 -10.78 -26.25
CA PHE A 33 5.67 -10.60 -25.84
C PHE A 33 5.56 -10.06 -24.42
N ALA A 34 6.28 -10.66 -23.46
CA ALA A 34 6.30 -10.21 -22.07
C ALA A 34 6.76 -8.75 -21.97
N ASP A 35 7.81 -8.35 -22.68
CA ASP A 35 8.32 -6.98 -22.70
C ASP A 35 7.28 -6.00 -23.28
N VAL A 36 6.63 -6.35 -24.39
CA VAL A 36 5.60 -5.51 -25.03
C VAL A 36 4.35 -5.40 -24.15
N ALA A 37 3.89 -6.50 -23.56
CA ALA A 37 2.75 -6.54 -22.66
C ALA A 37 3.02 -5.70 -21.39
N MET A 38 4.19 -5.89 -20.77
CA MET A 38 4.62 -5.11 -19.61
C MET A 38 4.71 -3.62 -19.94
N ARG A 39 5.28 -3.26 -21.10
CA ARG A 39 5.38 -1.87 -21.52
C ARG A 39 4.01 -1.24 -21.76
N ARG A 40 3.10 -1.94 -22.43
CA ARG A 40 1.73 -1.44 -22.68
C ARG A 40 0.94 -1.29 -21.38
N LEU A 41 1.03 -2.27 -20.48
CA LEU A 41 0.39 -2.22 -19.16
C LEU A 41 0.96 -1.07 -18.34
N PHE A 42 2.29 -0.91 -18.29
CA PHE A 42 2.95 0.18 -17.59
C PHE A 42 2.47 1.55 -18.09
N LEU A 43 2.44 1.77 -19.41
CA LEU A 43 1.95 3.02 -19.99
C LEU A 43 0.49 3.28 -19.63
N HIS A 44 -0.37 2.25 -19.72
CA HIS A 44 -1.77 2.36 -19.35
C HIS A 44 -1.96 2.76 -17.87
N LEU A 45 -1.25 2.10 -16.96
CA LEU A 45 -1.30 2.39 -15.53
C LEU A 45 -0.80 3.80 -15.20
N CYS A 46 0.18 4.30 -15.96
CA CYS A 46 0.67 5.68 -15.82
C CYS A 46 -0.25 6.73 -16.48
N GLY A 47 -1.37 6.34 -17.09
CA GLY A 47 -2.23 7.25 -17.87
C GLY A 47 -1.64 7.72 -19.20
N ALA A 48 -0.54 7.11 -19.65
CA ALA A 48 0.11 7.45 -20.90
C ALA A 48 -0.62 6.82 -22.11
N ASN A 49 -0.53 7.49 -23.25
CA ASN A 49 -0.94 6.92 -24.52
C ASN A 49 -0.02 5.74 -24.89
N ALA A 50 -0.60 4.55 -25.05
CA ALA A 50 0.16 3.31 -25.23
C ALA A 50 0.98 3.25 -26.54
N ASP A 51 0.58 3.99 -27.58
CA ASP A 51 1.25 3.96 -28.89
C ASP A 51 2.34 5.03 -29.02
N THR A 52 2.23 6.13 -28.27
CA THR A 52 3.16 7.27 -28.34
C THR A 52 4.01 7.45 -27.08
N ALA A 53 3.68 6.74 -26.01
CA ALA A 53 4.26 6.88 -24.67
C ALA A 53 4.15 8.30 -24.04
N LYS A 54 3.26 9.15 -24.56
CA LYS A 54 3.08 10.54 -24.10
C LYS A 54 1.93 10.67 -23.10
N GLY A 55 2.01 11.69 -22.24
CA GLY A 55 0.92 12.10 -21.35
C GLY A 55 0.83 11.33 -20.03
N GLY A 56 1.83 10.51 -19.70
CA GLY A 56 1.86 9.76 -18.44
C GLY A 56 2.20 10.63 -17.22
N ASP A 57 1.75 10.16 -16.06
CA ASP A 57 2.08 10.71 -14.75
C ASP A 57 3.46 10.21 -14.29
N PRO A 58 4.47 11.08 -14.13
CA PRO A 58 5.81 10.68 -13.70
C PRO A 58 5.83 10.15 -12.26
N ASP A 59 5.00 10.64 -11.36
CA ASP A 59 5.00 10.20 -9.97
C ASP A 59 4.43 8.78 -9.87
N HIS A 60 3.30 8.53 -10.56
CA HIS A 60 2.71 7.19 -10.63
C HIS A 60 3.63 6.17 -11.35
N ALA A 61 4.36 6.62 -12.38
CA ALA A 61 5.36 5.81 -13.06
C ALA A 61 6.49 5.37 -12.11
N TRP A 62 6.99 6.29 -11.28
CA TRP A 62 8.01 5.97 -10.28
C TRP A 62 7.49 5.00 -9.23
N ASP A 63 6.26 5.17 -8.73
CA ASP A 63 5.65 4.28 -7.75
C ASP A 63 5.62 2.83 -8.22
N ILE A 64 5.20 2.59 -9.47
CA ILE A 64 5.16 1.26 -10.06
C ILE A 64 6.57 0.65 -10.20
N LEU A 65 7.54 1.46 -10.64
CA LEU A 65 8.93 1.01 -10.77
C LEU A 65 9.55 0.66 -9.42
N TYR A 66 9.20 1.39 -8.35
CA TYR A 66 9.67 1.11 -6.99
C TYR A 66 9.16 -0.23 -6.47
N VAL A 67 7.89 -0.55 -6.69
CA VAL A 67 7.32 -1.86 -6.31
C VAL A 67 8.06 -3.00 -7.00
N GLY A 68 8.26 -2.92 -8.32
CA GLY A 68 9.00 -3.93 -9.08
C GLY A 68 10.46 -4.08 -8.63
N ARG A 69 11.13 -2.95 -8.30
CA ARG A 69 12.50 -2.96 -7.77
C ARG A 69 12.59 -3.63 -6.40
N GLY A 70 11.59 -3.46 -5.54
CA GLY A 70 11.53 -4.13 -4.23
C GLY A 70 11.55 -5.66 -4.36
N ALA A 71 10.74 -6.21 -5.27
CA ALA A 71 10.72 -7.64 -5.57
C ALA A 71 12.05 -8.14 -6.15
N ALA A 72 12.63 -7.41 -7.11
CA ALA A 72 13.93 -7.76 -7.67
C ALA A 72 15.04 -7.80 -6.60
N ARG A 73 15.09 -6.82 -5.69
CA ARG A 73 16.04 -6.79 -4.57
C ARG A 73 15.86 -7.97 -3.62
N TYR A 74 14.63 -8.41 -3.39
CA TYR A 74 14.36 -9.59 -2.57
C TYR A 74 14.97 -10.85 -3.21
N TRP A 75 14.73 -11.07 -4.50
CA TRP A 75 15.30 -12.22 -5.23
C TRP A 75 16.82 -12.16 -5.36
N GLU A 76 17.40 -10.97 -5.54
CA GLU A 76 18.87 -10.79 -5.51
C GLU A 76 19.47 -11.27 -4.18
N LYS A 77 18.85 -10.91 -3.04
CA LYS A 77 19.28 -11.36 -1.72
C LYS A 77 19.08 -12.87 -1.55
N GLU A 78 17.93 -13.38 -1.97
CA GLU A 78 17.61 -14.81 -1.91
C GLU A 78 18.63 -15.65 -2.68
N HIS A 79 19.11 -15.16 -3.83
CA HIS A 79 20.08 -15.86 -4.67
C HIS A 79 21.54 -15.50 -4.37
N GLY A 80 21.81 -14.69 -3.33
CA GLY A 80 23.16 -14.26 -2.97
C GLY A 80 23.85 -13.39 -4.03
N ILE A 81 23.08 -12.78 -4.93
CA ILE A 81 23.58 -11.94 -6.02
C ILE A 81 23.78 -10.51 -5.49
N LEU A 82 25.04 -10.07 -5.43
CA LEU A 82 25.36 -8.67 -5.17
C LEU A 82 25.30 -7.90 -6.49
N SER A 83 24.18 -7.23 -6.77
CA SER A 83 24.06 -6.47 -8.02
C SER A 83 25.05 -5.30 -8.09
N ARG A 84 25.73 -5.15 -9.23
CA ARG A 84 26.59 -3.98 -9.55
C ARG A 84 25.77 -2.68 -9.70
N ARG A 85 24.44 -2.75 -9.57
CA ARG A 85 23.47 -1.66 -9.71
C ARG A 85 23.29 -0.82 -8.45
N ARG A 86 24.19 -0.94 -7.46
CA ARG A 86 24.44 0.05 -6.40
C ARG A 86 24.89 1.44 -6.91
N LYS A 87 24.66 1.77 -8.19
CA LYS A 87 25.10 3.03 -8.77
C LYS A 87 24.10 4.11 -8.37
N ALA A 88 24.44 4.80 -7.29
CA ALA A 88 23.84 6.01 -6.77
C ALA A 88 22.31 5.94 -6.66
N GLU A 89 21.81 5.18 -5.67
CA GLU A 89 20.49 5.48 -5.14
C GLU A 89 20.50 6.95 -4.71
N SER A 90 19.66 7.76 -5.33
CA SER A 90 19.54 9.16 -4.94
C SER A 90 19.14 9.21 -3.47
N HIS A 91 19.69 10.15 -2.72
CA HIS A 91 19.30 10.37 -1.31
C HIS A 91 17.77 10.43 -1.15
N ALA A 92 17.09 11.03 -2.13
CA ALA A 92 15.63 11.12 -2.17
C ALA A 92 14.93 9.74 -2.25
N GLU A 93 15.51 8.77 -2.95
CA GLU A 93 14.98 7.40 -3.07
C GLU A 93 15.11 6.64 -1.74
N LEU A 94 16.29 6.73 -1.11
CA LEU A 94 16.53 6.14 0.21
C LEU A 94 15.66 6.77 1.29
N GLU A 95 15.44 8.09 1.23
CA GLU A 95 14.53 8.79 2.13
C GLU A 95 13.08 8.35 1.92
N ARG A 96 12.64 8.15 0.68
CA ARG A 96 11.30 7.67 0.37
C ARG A 96 11.08 6.25 0.90
N GLU A 97 11.98 5.32 0.59
CA GLU A 97 11.92 3.94 1.09
C GLU A 97 11.93 3.92 2.63
N ARG A 98 12.75 4.78 3.26
CA ARG A 98 12.76 4.92 4.72
C ARG A 98 11.43 5.45 5.26
N ARG A 99 10.82 6.45 4.61
CA ARG A 99 9.51 6.99 5.01
C ARG A 99 8.41 5.94 4.88
N GLU A 100 8.34 5.22 3.77
CA GLU A 100 7.37 4.16 3.54
C GLU A 100 7.52 3.02 4.54
N LYS A 101 8.76 2.55 4.78
CA LYS A 101 9.03 1.54 5.80
C LYS A 101 8.68 2.02 7.22
N SER A 102 8.90 3.30 7.50
CA SER A 102 8.51 3.91 8.79
C SER A 102 6.98 3.96 8.93
N ALA A 103 6.26 4.36 7.88
CA ALA A 103 4.81 4.39 7.85
C ALA A 103 4.19 2.99 8.01
N LEU A 104 4.78 1.98 7.37
CA LEU A 104 4.37 0.58 7.51
C LEU A 104 4.57 0.09 8.95
N THR A 105 5.73 0.40 9.54
CA THR A 105 6.03 0.05 10.93
C THR A 105 5.05 0.72 11.90
N GLN A 106 4.77 2.01 11.70
CA GLN A 106 3.79 2.74 12.51
C GLN A 106 2.38 2.15 12.36
N SER A 107 1.98 1.77 11.15
CA SER A 107 0.68 1.15 10.88
C SER A 107 0.54 -0.22 11.54
N ALA A 108 1.58 -1.05 11.47
CA ALA A 108 1.63 -2.35 12.14
C ALA A 108 1.60 -2.21 13.67
N GLN A 109 2.36 -1.26 14.22
CA GLN A 109 2.35 -0.95 15.65
C GLN A 109 0.96 -0.47 16.09
N LYS A 110 0.34 0.44 15.34
CA LYS A 110 -1.02 0.94 15.63
C LYS A 110 -2.03 -0.21 15.65
N LEU A 111 -2.00 -1.10 14.66
CA LEU A 111 -2.88 -2.27 14.62
C LEU A 111 -2.70 -3.17 15.85
N ALA A 112 -1.45 -3.47 16.23
CA ALA A 112 -1.15 -4.30 17.38
C ALA A 112 -1.64 -3.65 18.68
N THR A 113 -1.37 -2.36 18.87
CA THR A 113 -1.82 -1.60 20.04
C THR A 113 -3.34 -1.52 20.12
N ASP A 114 -4.02 -1.20 19.02
CA ASP A 114 -5.48 -1.14 18.98
C ASP A 114 -6.11 -2.50 19.34
N THR A 115 -5.53 -3.59 18.83
CA THR A 115 -6.00 -4.95 19.10
C THR A 115 -5.84 -5.30 20.58
N ALA A 116 -4.68 -4.99 21.16
CA ALA A 116 -4.42 -5.21 22.57
C ALA A 116 -5.37 -4.39 23.47
N ILE A 117 -5.54 -3.10 23.17
CA ILE A 117 -6.45 -2.21 23.92
C ILE A 117 -7.89 -2.72 23.84
N ARG A 118 -8.38 -3.10 22.65
CA ARG A 118 -9.73 -3.66 22.50
C ARG A 118 -9.94 -4.90 23.36
N ALA A 119 -8.99 -5.83 23.34
CA ALA A 119 -9.08 -7.06 24.13
C ALA A 119 -9.14 -6.76 25.64
N LEU A 120 -8.36 -5.76 26.09
CA LEU A 120 -8.38 -5.31 27.48
C LEU A 120 -9.69 -4.63 27.86
N ILE A 121 -10.22 -3.75 27.00
CA ILE A 121 -11.52 -3.10 27.21
C ILE A 121 -12.64 -4.13 27.27
N GLU A 122 -12.66 -5.09 26.34
CA GLU A 122 -13.63 -6.18 26.31
C GLU A 122 -13.59 -6.98 27.63
N HIS A 123 -12.39 -7.40 28.05
CA HIS A 123 -12.22 -8.14 29.29
C HIS A 123 -12.66 -7.34 30.53
N ALA A 124 -12.27 -6.07 30.62
CA ALA A 124 -12.62 -5.21 31.75
C ALA A 124 -14.12 -4.88 31.78
N SER A 125 -14.77 -4.79 30.62
CA SER A 125 -16.22 -4.53 30.50
C SER A 125 -17.07 -5.65 31.13
N ILE A 126 -16.54 -6.87 31.27
CA ILE A 126 -17.23 -7.99 31.95
C ILE A 126 -17.43 -7.68 33.44
N SER A 127 -16.42 -7.07 34.08
CA SER A 127 -16.47 -6.75 35.52
C SER A 127 -17.01 -5.35 35.79
N ASP A 128 -16.94 -4.46 34.80
CA ASP A 128 -17.39 -3.08 34.89
C ASP A 128 -18.16 -2.69 33.61
N PRO A 129 -19.48 -2.96 33.56
CA PRO A 129 -20.31 -2.71 32.38
C PRO A 129 -20.32 -1.23 31.93
N ASP A 130 -20.15 -0.29 32.87
CA ASP A 130 -20.19 1.15 32.60
C ASP A 130 -18.85 1.70 32.09
N LEU A 131 -17.80 0.87 32.02
CA LEU A 131 -16.46 1.28 31.62
C LEU A 131 -16.44 1.98 30.25
N ARG A 132 -17.19 1.46 29.27
CA ARG A 132 -17.21 2.00 27.90
C ARG A 132 -17.82 3.41 27.89
N ASP A 133 -18.93 3.60 28.59
CA ASP A 133 -19.60 4.90 28.67
C ASP A 133 -18.73 5.93 29.38
N ARG A 134 -18.03 5.54 30.46
CA ARG A 134 -17.08 6.42 31.14
C ARG A 134 -15.90 6.82 30.25
N LEU A 135 -15.39 5.90 29.42
CA LEU A 135 -14.33 6.20 28.45
C LEU A 135 -14.81 7.22 27.41
N VAL A 136 -16.02 7.05 26.87
CA VAL A 136 -16.65 8.01 25.94
C VAL A 136 -16.81 9.37 26.60
N ALA A 137 -17.44 9.42 27.78
CA ALA A 137 -17.68 10.65 28.52
C ALA A 137 -16.38 11.41 28.85
N THR A 138 -15.30 10.68 29.15
CA THR A 138 -13.99 11.29 29.41
C THR A 138 -13.42 11.97 28.17
N VAL A 139 -13.54 11.34 26.99
CA VAL A 139 -13.08 11.91 25.72
C VAL A 139 -13.96 13.09 25.32
N GLU A 140 -15.28 13.00 25.47
CA GLU A 140 -16.21 14.10 25.18
C GLU A 140 -15.98 15.31 26.09
N ALA A 141 -15.78 15.08 27.38
CA ALA A 141 -15.46 16.15 28.33
C ALA A 141 -14.12 16.83 28.00
N ARG A 142 -13.15 16.09 27.45
CA ARG A 142 -11.89 16.71 26.99
C ARG A 142 -12.09 17.49 25.69
N ALA A 143 -12.87 16.93 24.77
CA ALA A 143 -13.17 17.54 23.48
C ALA A 143 -13.96 18.85 23.63
N SER A 144 -14.82 18.97 24.65
CA SER A 144 -15.64 20.19 24.87
C SER A 144 -14.85 21.42 25.35
N VAL A 145 -13.57 21.26 25.71
CA VAL A 145 -12.69 22.33 26.20
C VAL A 145 -11.79 22.89 25.08
N THR A 146 -12.05 22.54 23.82
CA THR A 146 -11.26 23.03 22.68
C THR A 146 -11.66 24.44 22.25
N ASP A 147 -10.68 25.24 21.83
CA ASP A 147 -10.89 26.59 21.30
C ASP A 147 -11.67 26.51 19.97
N PRO A 148 -12.87 27.11 19.89
CA PRO A 148 -13.68 27.08 18.66
C PRO A 148 -13.05 27.86 17.50
N LEU A 149 -11.99 28.63 17.72
CA LEU A 149 -11.25 29.33 16.67
C LEU A 149 -10.02 28.54 16.19
N SER A 150 -9.65 27.44 16.86
CA SER A 150 -8.48 26.64 16.53
C SER A 150 -8.87 25.37 15.76
N GLN A 151 -8.60 25.37 14.46
CA GLN A 151 -8.85 24.21 13.59
C GLN A 151 -8.10 22.95 14.06
N VAL A 152 -6.87 23.10 14.54
CA VAL A 152 -6.04 21.97 15.01
C VAL A 152 -6.65 21.31 16.24
N GLU A 153 -7.21 22.12 17.15
CA GLU A 153 -7.85 21.59 18.35
C GLU A 153 -9.18 20.91 18.03
N GLN A 154 -9.94 21.45 17.09
CA GLN A 154 -11.16 20.82 16.56
C GLN A 154 -10.86 19.47 15.89
N ASP A 155 -9.88 19.43 14.99
CA ASP A 155 -9.47 18.21 14.31
C ASP A 155 -8.99 17.15 15.31
N PHE A 156 -8.23 17.56 16.32
CA PHE A 156 -7.80 16.66 17.39
C PHE A 156 -8.99 16.10 18.18
N ALA A 157 -9.96 16.94 18.54
CA ALA A 157 -11.15 16.52 19.28
C ALA A 157 -11.98 15.51 18.48
N ASP A 158 -12.17 15.74 17.18
CA ASP A 158 -12.91 14.84 16.31
C ASP A 158 -12.17 13.51 16.08
N LEU A 159 -10.86 13.56 15.85
CA LEU A 159 -10.03 12.35 15.75
C LEU A 159 -10.02 11.55 17.05
N ALA A 160 -10.04 12.20 18.22
CA ALA A 160 -10.12 11.53 19.51
C ALA A 160 -11.45 10.79 19.68
N LYS A 161 -12.58 11.41 19.31
CA LYS A 161 -13.92 10.79 19.35
C LYS A 161 -14.01 9.58 18.42
N VAL A 162 -13.55 9.71 17.17
CA VAL A 162 -13.51 8.59 16.21
C VAL A 162 -12.61 7.47 16.72
N SER A 163 -11.46 7.82 17.31
CA SER A 163 -10.50 6.84 17.83
C SER A 163 -11.07 6.04 19.00
N ILE A 164 -11.75 6.69 19.96
CA ILE A 164 -12.33 5.98 21.10
C ILE A 164 -13.50 5.10 20.69
N ALA A 165 -14.39 5.57 19.80
CA ALA A 165 -15.48 4.77 19.25
C ALA A 165 -14.97 3.46 18.60
N ARG A 166 -13.90 3.58 17.80
CA ARG A 166 -13.22 2.44 17.17
C ARG A 166 -12.57 1.47 18.16
N LEU A 167 -12.18 1.93 19.36
CA LEU A 167 -11.56 1.10 20.40
C LEU A 167 -12.59 0.40 21.30
N ILE A 168 -13.77 1.00 21.50
CA ILE A 168 -14.85 0.40 22.32
C ILE A 168 -15.80 -0.48 21.52
N GLY A 169 -15.63 -0.57 20.20
CA GLY A 169 -16.46 -1.39 19.31
C GLY A 169 -17.78 -0.73 18.88
N ALA A 170 -17.95 0.56 19.13
CA ALA A 170 -19.06 1.34 18.58
C ALA A 170 -18.74 1.65 17.10
N VAL A 171 -19.25 0.82 16.19
CA VAL A 171 -19.16 1.09 14.75
C VAL A 171 -20.28 2.06 14.39
N THR A 172 -19.92 3.28 14.00
CA THR A 172 -20.73 4.10 13.08
C THR A 172 -20.45 3.66 11.65
#